data_AF-N9UIJ7-F1
#
_entry.id   AF-N9UIJ7-F1
#
_cell.length_a   1.000
_cell.length_b   1.000
_cell.length_c   1.000
_cell.angle_alpha   90.00
_cell.angle_beta   90.00
_cell.angle_gamma   90.00
#
_symmetry.space_group_name_H-M   'P 1'
#
loop_
_entity.id
_entity.type
_entity.pdbx_description
1 polymer ?
#
loop_
_entity_poly.entity_id
_entity_poly.type
_entity_poly.pdbx_seq_one_letter_code
_entity_poly.pdbx_strand_id
1 'polypeptide(L)'
;MEFKDVTNKNYKDQAIFFLNAFWAEAGKDAENIWRLYFLVTELDVENGANGSKLDEFGAHRFFEKEGIPFSVQEMRQKLNVSDPKFKKIAFIEFLLYKYNQTIKELMARPQGTNEALIKAQKAMEDVQNEIQKIEDKKKDLEKKAAQGTGVAAMRANNELQQLLSGDKTELNRALLTAEASVRKAQKSGGDGESPAGALWWLARELEEAKKYKPQKKGGVAK
;
A
#
# COMPACT_ATOMS: atom_id res chain seq x y z
N MET A 1 -2.35 -21.25 -10.27
CA MET A 1 -2.37 -20.43 -9.03
C MET A 1 -3.64 -20.77 -8.31
N GLU A 2 -3.54 -21.14 -7.03
CA GLU A 2 -4.68 -21.43 -6.18
C GLU A 2 -5.08 -20.19 -5.37
N PHE A 3 -6.31 -20.13 -4.85
CA PHE A 3 -6.75 -19.01 -4.02
C PHE A 3 -5.88 -18.83 -2.77
N LYS A 4 -5.34 -19.93 -2.22
CA LYS A 4 -4.39 -19.91 -1.10
C LYS A 4 -3.10 -19.14 -1.41
N ASP A 5 -2.64 -19.19 -2.66
CA ASP A 5 -1.46 -18.42 -3.08
C ASP A 5 -1.75 -16.92 -3.00
N VAL A 6 -2.99 -16.51 -3.32
CA VAL A 6 -3.43 -15.12 -3.27
C VAL A 6 -3.57 -14.64 -1.83
N THR A 7 -4.17 -15.44 -0.94
CA THR A 7 -4.32 -15.07 0.48
C THR A 7 -3.00 -15.02 1.24
N ASN A 8 -1.92 -15.61 0.72
CA ASN A 8 -0.58 -15.54 1.29
C ASN A 8 0.25 -14.36 0.77
N LYS A 9 -0.23 -13.61 -0.23
CA LYS A 9 0.41 -12.37 -0.66
C LYS A 9 0.31 -11.32 0.45
N ASN A 10 1.17 -10.30 0.40
CA ASN A 10 1.00 -9.16 1.30
C ASN A 10 -0.33 -8.42 1.01
N TYR A 11 -0.75 -7.56 1.93
CA TYR A 11 -2.00 -6.83 1.79
C TYR A 11 -2.10 -5.96 0.52
N LYS A 12 -0.99 -5.33 0.11
CA LYS A 12 -0.93 -4.53 -1.12
C LYS A 12 -1.21 -5.39 -2.35
N ASP A 13 -0.53 -6.51 -2.47
CA ASP A 13 -0.64 -7.41 -3.61
C ASP A 13 -2.01 -8.09 -3.66
N GLN A 14 -2.63 -8.37 -2.50
CA GLN A 14 -4.01 -8.81 -2.41
C GLN A 14 -4.99 -7.75 -2.96
N ALA A 15 -4.79 -6.48 -2.60
CA ALA A 15 -5.62 -5.37 -3.08
C ALA A 15 -5.48 -5.18 -4.60
N ILE A 16 -4.25 -5.22 -5.12
CA ILE A 16 -3.98 -5.13 -6.56
C ILE A 16 -4.61 -6.32 -7.30
N PHE A 17 -4.48 -7.52 -6.76
CA PHE A 17 -5.05 -8.73 -7.36
C PHE A 17 -6.58 -8.63 -7.49
N PHE A 18 -7.24 -8.11 -6.45
CA PHE A 18 -8.67 -7.82 -6.46
C PHE A 18 -9.03 -6.72 -7.47
N LEU A 19 -8.31 -5.59 -7.47
CA LEU A 19 -8.57 -4.47 -8.37
C LEU A 19 -8.35 -4.82 -9.84
N ASN A 20 -7.36 -5.65 -10.16
CA ASN A 20 -7.14 -6.13 -11.52
C ASN A 20 -8.30 -7.01 -11.98
N ALA A 21 -8.78 -7.92 -11.12
CA ALA A 21 -9.91 -8.77 -11.44
C ALA A 21 -11.22 -7.98 -11.57
N PHE A 22 -11.47 -7.01 -10.69
CA PHE A 22 -12.78 -6.34 -10.57
C PHE A 22 -12.71 -4.85 -10.86
N TRP A 23 -11.87 -4.43 -11.82
CA TRP A 23 -11.69 -3.00 -12.12
C TRP A 23 -13.00 -2.33 -12.58
N ALA A 24 -13.82 -3.02 -13.36
CA ALA A 24 -15.09 -2.48 -13.84
C ALA A 24 -16.09 -2.23 -12.71
N GLU A 25 -16.10 -3.10 -11.70
CA GLU A 25 -17.03 -3.06 -10.58
C GLU A 25 -16.52 -2.20 -9.41
N ALA A 26 -15.24 -2.31 -9.08
CA ALA A 26 -14.62 -1.72 -7.89
C ALA A 26 -13.65 -0.57 -8.20
N GLY A 27 -13.29 -0.32 -9.46
CA GLY A 27 -12.30 0.71 -9.83
C GLY A 27 -12.68 2.13 -9.44
N LYS A 28 -13.98 2.45 -9.40
CA LYS A 28 -14.49 3.74 -8.87
C LYS A 28 -14.21 3.92 -7.37
N ASP A 29 -14.05 2.82 -6.66
CA ASP A 29 -13.85 2.77 -5.21
C ASP A 29 -12.39 2.43 -4.86
N ALA A 30 -11.47 2.55 -5.82
CA ALA A 30 -10.06 2.21 -5.62
C ALA A 30 -9.39 3.04 -4.51
N GLU A 31 -9.77 4.31 -4.34
CA GLU A 31 -9.27 5.15 -3.23
C GLU A 31 -9.74 4.62 -1.86
N ASN A 32 -10.95 4.06 -1.80
CA ASN A 32 -11.44 3.41 -0.60
C ASN A 32 -10.66 2.11 -0.31
N ILE A 33 -10.35 1.32 -1.33
CA ILE A 33 -9.51 0.11 -1.20
C ILE A 33 -8.08 0.46 -0.74
N TRP A 34 -7.55 1.59 -1.21
CA TRP A 34 -6.28 2.15 -0.75
C TRP A 34 -6.32 2.58 0.73
N ARG A 35 -7.39 3.24 1.18
CA ARG A 35 -7.62 3.52 2.61
C ARG A 35 -7.73 2.24 3.43
N LEU A 36 -8.48 1.26 2.94
CA LEU A 36 -8.65 -0.06 3.57
C LEU A 36 -7.32 -0.80 3.74
N TYR A 37 -6.43 -0.69 2.74
CA TYR A 37 -5.07 -1.22 2.83
C TYR A 37 -4.31 -0.63 4.02
N PHE A 38 -4.30 0.70 4.18
CA PHE A 38 -3.64 1.28 5.36
C PHE A 38 -4.27 0.81 6.67
N LEU A 39 -5.60 0.72 6.71
CA LEU A 39 -6.30 0.28 7.90
C LEU A 39 -5.96 -1.18 8.25
N VAL A 40 -5.89 -2.09 7.27
CA VAL A 40 -5.53 -3.50 7.55
C VAL A 40 -4.08 -3.61 8.02
N THR A 41 -3.17 -2.80 7.45
CA THR A 41 -1.77 -2.76 7.90
C THR A 41 -1.59 -2.18 9.30
N GLU A 42 -2.41 -1.20 9.69
CA GLU A 42 -2.40 -0.63 11.05
C GLU A 42 -2.86 -1.66 12.09
N LEU A 43 -3.83 -2.52 11.73
CA LEU A 43 -4.39 -3.51 12.64
C LEU A 43 -3.53 -4.78 12.75
N ASP A 44 -2.70 -5.10 11.76
CA ASP A 44 -1.69 -6.16 11.87
C ASP A 44 -0.46 -5.66 12.65
N VAL A 45 -0.58 -5.62 13.97
CA VAL A 45 0.47 -5.10 14.87
C VAL A 45 1.76 -5.92 14.78
N GLU A 46 1.68 -7.20 14.40
CA GLU A 46 2.83 -8.09 14.31
C GLU A 46 3.59 -7.89 12.99
N ASN A 47 2.90 -7.87 11.85
CA ASN A 47 3.54 -7.91 10.53
C ASN A 47 3.36 -6.62 9.72
N GLY A 48 2.41 -5.76 10.07
CA GLY A 48 2.12 -4.50 9.39
C GLY A 48 1.91 -4.65 7.89
N ALA A 49 2.60 -3.83 7.09
CA ALA A 49 2.55 -3.89 5.62
C ALA A 49 3.05 -5.22 5.01
N ASN A 50 3.88 -5.97 5.74
CA ASN A 50 4.38 -7.28 5.32
C ASN A 50 3.42 -8.43 5.70
N GLY A 51 2.32 -8.11 6.41
CA GLY A 51 1.27 -9.05 6.76
C GLY A 51 0.46 -9.50 5.55
N SER A 52 -0.28 -10.59 5.76
CA SER A 52 -1.15 -11.20 4.74
C SER A 52 -2.56 -11.50 5.26
N LYS A 53 -2.73 -11.73 6.56
CA LYS A 53 -3.99 -12.14 7.17
C LYS A 53 -4.08 -11.62 8.58
N LEU A 54 -5.21 -11.00 8.92
CA LEU A 54 -5.51 -10.59 10.29
C LEU A 54 -5.96 -11.80 11.11
N ASP A 55 -5.69 -11.76 12.41
CA ASP A 55 -6.36 -12.65 13.35
C ASP A 55 -7.82 -12.22 13.55
N GLU A 56 -8.58 -13.03 14.29
CA GLU A 56 -10.00 -12.81 14.53
C GLU A 56 -10.31 -11.46 15.19
N PHE A 57 -9.45 -11.01 16.11
CA PHE A 57 -9.63 -9.74 16.82
C PHE A 57 -9.33 -8.55 15.92
N GLY A 58 -8.22 -8.59 15.17
CA GLY A 58 -7.87 -7.58 14.18
C GLY A 58 -8.94 -7.48 13.10
N ALA A 59 -9.43 -8.62 12.60
CA ALA A 59 -10.50 -8.66 11.61
C ALA A 59 -11.80 -8.03 12.17
N HIS A 60 -12.23 -8.40 13.37
CA HIS A 60 -13.41 -7.79 14.00
C HIS A 60 -13.30 -6.27 14.09
N ARG A 61 -12.17 -5.76 14.58
CA ARG A 61 -11.89 -4.31 14.63
C ARG A 61 -11.92 -3.65 13.26
N PHE A 62 -11.41 -4.35 12.24
CA PHE A 62 -11.45 -3.89 10.86
C PHE A 62 -12.90 -3.72 10.37
N PHE A 63 -13.75 -4.73 10.58
CA PHE A 63 -15.18 -4.68 10.23
C PHE A 63 -15.94 -3.59 10.99
N GLU A 64 -15.67 -3.40 12.29
CA GLU A 64 -16.26 -2.31 13.09
C GLU A 64 -15.89 -0.93 12.54
N LYS A 65 -14.60 -0.69 12.28
CA LYS A 65 -14.10 0.58 11.71
C LYS A 65 -14.66 0.85 10.31
N GLU A 66 -15.01 -0.20 9.57
CA GLU A 66 -15.66 -0.10 8.26
C GLU A 66 -17.18 0.10 8.31
N GLY A 67 -17.77 0.15 9.50
CA GLY A 67 -19.21 0.33 9.67
C GLY A 67 -20.02 -0.91 9.29
N ILE A 68 -19.38 -2.09 9.25
CA ILE A 68 -20.03 -3.37 8.99
C ILE A 68 -19.87 -4.25 10.24
N PRO A 69 -20.49 -3.89 11.37
CA PRO A 69 -20.31 -4.64 12.60
C PRO A 69 -20.89 -6.05 12.44
N PHE A 70 -20.06 -7.06 12.69
CA PHE A 70 -20.48 -8.45 12.82
C PHE A 70 -20.11 -8.94 14.21
N SER A 71 -20.94 -9.82 14.77
CA SER A 71 -20.41 -10.73 15.78
C SER A 71 -19.36 -11.64 15.12
N VAL A 72 -18.39 -12.09 15.92
CA VAL A 72 -17.36 -13.04 15.46
C VAL A 72 -17.95 -14.28 14.78
N GLN A 73 -19.11 -14.76 15.26
CA GLN A 73 -19.80 -15.91 14.68
C GLN A 73 -20.40 -15.60 13.30
N GLU A 74 -21.02 -14.43 13.13
CA GLU A 74 -21.55 -13.99 11.83
C GLU A 74 -20.44 -13.76 10.81
N MET A 75 -19.29 -13.21 11.24
CA MET A 75 -18.13 -13.02 10.38
C MET A 75 -17.63 -14.37 9.82
N ARG A 76 -17.53 -15.41 10.67
CA ARG A 76 -17.15 -16.76 10.24
C ARG A 76 -18.15 -17.42 9.29
N GLN A 77 -19.44 -17.11 9.44
CA GLN A 77 -20.48 -17.64 8.55
C GLN A 77 -20.54 -16.90 7.20
N LYS A 78 -20.29 -15.59 7.22
CA LYS A 78 -20.43 -14.72 6.05
C LYS A 78 -19.17 -14.68 5.19
N LEU A 79 -18.00 -14.83 5.78
CA LEU A 79 -16.76 -14.97 5.05
C LEU A 79 -16.59 -16.44 4.68
N ASN A 80 -16.37 -16.71 3.39
CA ASN A 80 -15.88 -18.01 2.93
C ASN A 80 -14.40 -18.13 3.31
N VAL A 81 -14.12 -18.22 4.62
CA VAL A 81 -12.76 -18.29 5.16
C VAL A 81 -12.10 -19.54 4.59
N SER A 82 -11.10 -19.34 3.75
CA SER A 82 -10.35 -20.42 3.12
C SER A 82 -9.57 -21.25 4.13
N ASP A 83 -9.28 -20.66 5.30
CA ASP A 83 -8.60 -21.31 6.41
C ASP A 83 -9.38 -21.26 7.73
N PRO A 84 -10.41 -22.12 7.90
CA PRO A 84 -11.21 -22.16 9.13
C PRO A 84 -10.43 -22.68 10.33
N LYS A 85 -9.26 -23.31 10.13
CA LYS A 85 -8.44 -23.88 11.20
C LYS A 85 -7.61 -22.81 11.91
N PHE A 86 -7.17 -21.79 11.17
CA PHE A 86 -6.25 -20.77 11.70
C PHE A 86 -6.94 -19.50 12.18
N LYS A 87 -8.27 -19.36 12.02
CA LYS A 87 -9.04 -18.17 12.45
C LYS A 87 -8.44 -16.84 11.95
N LYS A 88 -7.77 -16.88 10.80
CA LYS A 88 -7.18 -15.71 10.17
C LYS A 88 -7.97 -15.36 8.92
N ILE A 89 -8.13 -14.08 8.66
CA ILE A 89 -8.90 -13.54 7.54
C ILE A 89 -7.94 -12.74 6.65
N ALA A 90 -7.87 -13.14 5.38
CA ALA A 90 -7.10 -12.43 4.38
C ALA A 90 -7.83 -11.15 3.97
N PHE A 91 -7.07 -10.12 3.60
CA PHE A 91 -7.67 -8.86 3.14
C PHE A 91 -8.51 -9.05 1.88
N ILE A 92 -8.10 -9.93 0.97
CA ILE A 92 -8.88 -10.23 -0.24
C ILE A 92 -10.22 -10.90 0.08
N GLU A 93 -10.32 -11.71 1.14
CA GLU A 93 -11.60 -12.32 1.57
C GLU A 93 -12.58 -11.24 2.02
N PHE A 94 -12.08 -10.20 2.72
CA PHE A 94 -12.88 -9.01 3.04
C PHE A 94 -13.33 -8.26 1.78
N LEU A 95 -12.43 -8.03 0.81
CA LEU A 95 -12.78 -7.30 -0.41
C LEU A 95 -13.84 -8.05 -1.23
N LEU A 96 -13.69 -9.37 -1.39
CA LEU A 96 -14.70 -10.21 -2.03
C LEU A 96 -16.07 -10.06 -1.35
N TYR A 97 -16.10 -10.07 -0.01
CA TYR A 97 -17.33 -9.85 0.74
C TYR A 97 -17.92 -8.45 0.53
N LYS A 98 -17.13 -7.39 0.73
CA LYS A 98 -17.58 -5.98 0.64
C LYS A 98 -18.15 -5.63 -0.73
N TYR A 99 -17.56 -6.17 -1.79
CA TYR A 99 -17.98 -5.89 -3.17
C TYR A 99 -18.85 -7.00 -3.78
N ASN A 100 -19.31 -7.96 -2.96
CA ASN A 100 -20.18 -9.07 -3.36
C ASN A 100 -19.63 -9.87 -4.57
N GLN A 101 -18.33 -10.18 -4.55
CA GLN A 101 -17.62 -10.92 -5.59
C GLN A 101 -17.29 -12.33 -5.12
N THR A 102 -17.10 -13.25 -6.07
CA THR A 102 -16.83 -14.66 -5.75
C THR A 102 -15.38 -15.08 -5.99
N ILE A 103 -14.89 -16.06 -5.22
CA ILE A 103 -13.56 -16.65 -5.42
C ILE A 103 -13.45 -17.25 -6.82
N LYS A 104 -14.53 -17.88 -7.32
CA LYS A 104 -14.55 -18.50 -8.65
C LYS A 104 -14.30 -17.47 -9.75
N GLU A 105 -14.97 -16.32 -9.70
CA GLU A 105 -14.76 -15.24 -10.67
C GLU A 105 -13.38 -14.62 -10.51
N LEU A 106 -12.97 -14.33 -9.27
CA LEU A 106 -11.65 -13.76 -8.97
C LEU A 106 -10.53 -14.57 -9.64
N MET A 107 -10.58 -15.89 -9.49
CA MET A 107 -9.54 -16.79 -10.01
C MET A 107 -9.64 -17.01 -11.53
N ALA A 108 -10.81 -16.77 -12.13
CA ALA A 108 -11.01 -16.91 -13.58
C ALA A 108 -10.61 -15.66 -14.36
N ARG A 109 -10.59 -14.48 -13.70
CA ARG A 109 -10.30 -13.20 -14.37
C ARG A 109 -8.79 -12.99 -14.55
N PRO A 110 -8.37 -12.43 -15.70
CA PRO A 110 -6.97 -12.18 -15.98
C PRO A 110 -6.41 -11.12 -15.03
N GLN A 111 -5.19 -11.34 -14.56
CA GLN A 111 -4.50 -10.38 -13.68
C GLN A 111 -3.79 -9.27 -14.45
N GLY A 112 -3.50 -9.50 -15.73
CA GLY A 112 -2.79 -8.56 -16.60
C GLY A 112 -1.33 -8.37 -16.19
N THR A 113 -0.43 -8.39 -17.16
CA THR A 113 0.94 -7.91 -16.97
C THR A 113 1.49 -7.45 -18.30
N ASN A 114 2.34 -6.43 -18.29
CA ASN A 114 3.06 -6.00 -19.47
C ASN A 114 4.43 -5.44 -19.10
N GLU A 115 5.29 -5.33 -20.11
CA GLU A 115 6.66 -4.84 -19.93
C GLU A 115 6.70 -3.42 -19.36
N ALA A 116 5.73 -2.59 -19.71
CA ALA A 116 5.64 -1.21 -19.24
C ALA A 116 5.33 -1.12 -17.74
N LEU A 117 4.43 -1.98 -17.23
CA LEU A 117 4.11 -2.11 -15.81
C LEU A 117 5.34 -2.55 -15.01
N ILE A 118 6.04 -3.58 -15.48
CA ILE A 118 7.26 -4.08 -14.81
C ILE A 118 8.32 -2.97 -14.72
N LYS A 119 8.52 -2.22 -15.81
CA LYS A 119 9.42 -1.06 -15.82
C LYS A 119 8.99 0.04 -14.84
N ALA A 120 7.69 0.32 -14.76
CA ALA A 120 7.15 1.30 -13.81
C ALA A 120 7.29 0.86 -12.35
N GLN A 121 7.05 -0.43 -12.05
CA GLN A 121 7.26 -1.02 -10.73
C GLN A 121 8.72 -0.89 -10.29
N LYS A 122 9.67 -1.24 -11.18
CA LYS A 122 11.10 -1.09 -10.90
C LYS A 122 11.50 0.36 -10.62
N ALA A 123 11.00 1.30 -11.43
CA ALA A 123 11.27 2.72 -11.21
C ALA A 123 10.66 3.24 -9.89
N MET A 124 9.54 2.67 -9.43
CA MET A 124 8.96 2.99 -8.12
C MET A 124 9.73 2.37 -6.95
N GLU A 125 10.34 1.20 -7.14
CA GLU A 125 11.24 0.60 -6.15
C GLU A 125 12.43 1.53 -5.86
N ASP A 126 13.04 2.11 -6.89
CA ASP A 126 14.11 3.11 -6.74
C ASP A 126 13.65 4.33 -5.91
N VAL A 127 12.42 4.82 -6.15
CA VAL A 127 11.83 5.91 -5.36
C VAL A 127 11.64 5.50 -3.90
N GLN A 128 11.09 4.32 -3.65
CA GLN A 128 10.86 3.81 -2.29
C GLN A 128 12.17 3.63 -1.53
N ASN A 129 13.22 3.13 -2.20
CA ASN A 129 14.55 2.99 -1.62
C ASN A 129 15.14 4.35 -1.20
N GLU A 130 14.99 5.39 -2.02
CA GLU A 130 15.45 6.74 -1.65
C GLU A 130 14.63 7.34 -0.51
N ILE A 131 13.31 7.14 -0.49
CA ILE A 131 12.44 7.57 0.62
C ILE A 131 12.84 6.86 1.92
N GLN A 132 13.06 5.55 1.87
CA GLN A 132 13.43 4.74 3.04
C GLN A 132 14.76 5.23 3.65
N LYS A 133 15.77 5.51 2.81
CA LYS A 133 17.05 6.10 3.27
C LYS A 133 16.85 7.42 4.01
N ILE A 134 15.91 8.26 3.57
CA ILE A 134 15.61 9.55 4.21
C ILE A 134 14.88 9.32 5.54
N GLU A 135 13.85 8.47 5.55
CA GLU A 135 13.05 8.20 6.75
C GLU A 135 13.85 7.46 7.83
N ASP A 136 14.75 6.54 7.46
CA ASP A 136 15.63 5.86 8.43
C ASP A 136 16.57 6.86 9.11
N LYS A 137 17.24 7.71 8.32
CA LYS A 137 18.10 8.78 8.85
C LYS A 137 17.32 9.75 9.73
N LYS A 138 16.11 10.14 9.30
CA LYS A 138 15.22 11.02 10.06
C LYS A 138 14.85 10.39 11.41
N LYS A 139 14.39 9.14 11.41
CA LYS A 139 14.03 8.39 12.62
C LYS A 139 15.20 8.25 13.59
N ASP A 140 16.40 7.99 13.07
CA ASP A 140 17.61 7.89 13.89
C ASP A 140 17.99 9.24 14.51
N LEU A 141 17.89 10.33 13.76
CA LEU A 141 18.15 11.69 14.26
C LEU A 141 17.09 12.13 15.28
N GLU A 142 15.81 11.84 15.05
CA GLU A 142 14.72 12.10 16.00
C GLU A 142 14.93 11.34 17.32
N LYS A 143 15.32 10.07 17.26
CA LYS A 143 15.67 9.28 18.46
C LYS A 143 16.86 9.89 19.20
N LYS A 144 17.94 10.25 18.49
CA LYS A 144 19.13 10.89 19.09
C LYS A 144 18.80 12.25 19.71
N ALA A 145 17.93 13.03 19.08
CA ALA A 145 17.48 14.31 19.61
C ALA A 145 16.62 14.13 20.87
N ALA A 146 15.73 13.13 20.90
CA ALA A 146 14.87 12.84 22.04
C ALA A 146 15.62 12.22 23.23
N GLN A 147 16.64 11.39 22.98
CA GLN A 147 17.42 10.71 24.02
C GLN A 147 18.66 11.49 24.48
N GLY A 148 19.18 12.38 23.64
CA GLY A 148 20.37 13.17 23.94
C GLY A 148 20.11 14.31 24.92
N THR A 149 21.17 14.81 25.57
CA THR A 149 21.11 16.01 26.42
C THR A 149 22.13 17.05 25.95
N GLY A 150 21.82 18.33 26.18
CA GLY A 150 22.70 19.46 25.87
C GLY A 150 23.11 19.53 24.39
N VAL A 151 24.41 19.67 24.13
CA VAL A 151 24.97 19.88 22.78
C VAL A 151 24.71 18.69 21.84
N ALA A 152 24.63 17.46 22.36
CA ALA A 152 24.36 16.28 21.53
C ALA A 152 22.95 16.31 20.92
N ALA A 153 21.94 16.69 21.70
CA ALA A 153 20.58 16.87 21.20
C ALA A 153 20.48 18.05 20.21
N MET A 154 21.19 19.16 20.47
CA MET A 154 21.25 20.30 19.54
C MET A 154 21.87 19.93 18.19
N ARG A 155 22.95 19.14 18.19
CA ARG A 155 23.56 18.63 16.95
C ARG A 155 22.60 17.74 16.16
N ALA A 156 21.95 16.79 16.84
CA ALA A 156 20.97 15.92 16.18
C ALA A 156 19.80 16.71 15.56
N ASN A 157 19.29 17.74 16.25
CA ASN A 157 18.25 18.64 15.71
C ASN A 157 18.76 19.46 14.51
N ASN A 158 20.00 19.93 14.54
CA ASN A 158 20.60 20.66 13.42
C ASN A 158 20.78 19.73 12.20
N GLU A 159 21.32 18.54 12.40
CA GLU A 159 21.46 17.52 11.36
C GLU A 159 20.10 17.11 10.77
N LEU A 160 19.06 17.01 11.60
CA LEU A 160 17.69 16.74 11.14
C LEU A 160 17.18 17.89 10.25
N GLN A 161 17.39 19.15 10.65
CA GLN A 161 17.02 20.30 9.83
C GLN A 161 17.79 20.34 8.52
N GLN A 162 19.08 19.98 8.53
CA GLN A 162 19.90 19.86 7.31
C GLN A 162 19.43 18.73 6.41
N LEU A 163 19.03 17.57 6.96
CA LEU A 163 18.48 16.46 6.18
C LEU A 163 17.17 16.86 5.48
N LEU A 164 16.30 17.58 6.19
CA LEU A 164 15.01 18.03 5.66
C LEU A 164 15.16 19.13 4.60
N SER A 165 16.17 20.01 4.73
CA SER A 165 16.48 21.11 3.82
C SER A 165 17.54 20.80 2.76
N GLY A 166 18.19 19.63 2.85
CA GLY A 166 19.32 19.23 2.05
C GLY A 166 18.97 18.89 0.60
N ASP A 167 20.00 18.52 -0.17
CA ASP A 167 19.86 18.18 -1.57
C ASP A 167 19.06 16.88 -1.76
N LYS A 168 17.90 17.00 -2.42
CA LYS A 168 17.00 15.89 -2.76
C LYS A 168 17.11 15.51 -4.25
N THR A 169 18.23 15.82 -4.91
CA THR A 169 18.42 15.57 -6.35
C THR A 169 18.22 14.11 -6.74
N GLU A 170 18.74 13.16 -5.97
CA GLU A 170 18.57 11.72 -6.26
C GLU A 170 17.10 11.29 -6.17
N LEU A 171 16.39 11.68 -5.10
CA LEU A 171 14.95 11.44 -4.98
C LEU A 171 14.17 12.12 -6.12
N ASN A 172 14.52 13.35 -6.48
CA ASN A 172 13.86 14.08 -7.58
C ASN A 172 14.08 13.36 -8.93
N ARG A 173 15.29 12.84 -9.19
CA ARG A 173 15.62 12.06 -10.40
C ARG A 173 14.83 10.76 -10.43
N ALA A 174 14.78 10.03 -9.32
CA ALA A 174 13.99 8.81 -9.20
C ALA A 174 12.50 9.08 -9.46
N LEU A 175 11.94 10.13 -8.84
CA LEU A 175 10.54 10.53 -9.03
C LEU A 175 10.21 10.90 -10.48
N LEU A 176 11.11 11.61 -11.18
CA LEU A 176 10.92 11.94 -12.60
C LEU A 176 10.93 10.68 -13.48
N THR A 177 11.83 9.74 -13.18
CA THR A 177 11.94 8.46 -13.92
C THR A 177 10.71 7.59 -13.69
N ALA A 178 10.25 7.48 -12.45
CA ALA A 178 9.02 6.78 -12.09
C ALA A 178 7.80 7.44 -12.74
N GLU A 179 7.72 8.77 -12.75
CA GLU A 179 6.63 9.50 -13.40
C GLU A 179 6.56 9.25 -14.92
N ALA A 180 7.70 9.27 -15.61
CA ALA A 180 7.75 8.94 -17.03
C ALA A 180 7.31 7.49 -17.30
N SER A 181 7.76 6.55 -16.45
CA SER A 181 7.48 5.13 -16.59
C SER A 181 6.01 4.80 -16.32
N VAL A 182 5.42 5.37 -15.26
CA VAL A 182 3.99 5.22 -14.93
C VAL A 182 3.12 5.81 -16.04
N ARG A 183 3.43 7.01 -16.55
CA ARG A 183 2.70 7.61 -17.67
C ARG A 183 2.73 6.73 -18.93
N LYS A 184 3.88 6.11 -19.21
CA LYS A 184 4.01 5.17 -20.33
C LYS A 184 3.15 3.92 -20.10
N ALA A 185 3.19 3.35 -18.90
CA ALA A 185 2.42 2.17 -18.54
C ALA A 185 0.90 2.41 -18.62
N GLN A 186 0.42 3.57 -18.15
CA GLN A 186 -0.99 3.96 -18.25
C GLN A 186 -1.47 4.09 -19.70
N LYS A 187 -0.63 4.63 -20.60
CA LYS A 187 -0.96 4.76 -22.03
C LYS A 187 -0.99 3.42 -22.77
N SER A 188 -0.22 2.44 -22.30
CA SER A 188 -0.19 1.09 -22.89
C SER A 188 -1.33 0.17 -22.43
N GLY A 189 -2.18 0.59 -21.49
CA GLY A 189 -3.21 -0.25 -20.84
C GLY A 189 -4.58 -0.25 -21.52
N GLY A 190 -4.66 -0.15 -22.85
CA GLY A 190 -5.91 0.13 -23.59
C GLY A 190 -6.86 -1.03 -23.86
N ASP A 191 -6.45 -2.29 -23.70
CA ASP A 191 -7.27 -3.46 -24.10
C ASP A 191 -7.57 -4.37 -22.89
N GLY A 192 -8.76 -4.98 -22.85
CA GLY A 192 -9.45 -5.58 -21.69
C GLY A 192 -8.75 -6.67 -20.86
N GLU A 193 -7.46 -6.91 -21.05
CA GLU A 193 -6.54 -7.66 -20.16
C GLU A 193 -5.59 -6.72 -19.38
N SER A 194 -5.91 -5.43 -19.37
CA SER A 194 -5.09 -4.38 -18.78
C SER A 194 -4.95 -4.55 -17.27
N PRO A 195 -3.73 -4.44 -16.70
CA PRO A 195 -3.48 -4.45 -15.25
C PRO A 195 -3.91 -3.12 -14.61
N ALA A 196 -5.17 -2.73 -14.81
CA ALA A 196 -5.69 -1.42 -14.48
C ALA A 196 -5.60 -1.11 -12.97
N GLY A 197 -5.85 -2.12 -12.13
CA GLY A 197 -5.66 -2.02 -10.68
C GLY A 197 -4.21 -1.72 -10.29
N ALA A 198 -3.26 -2.46 -10.85
CA ALA A 198 -1.83 -2.24 -10.61
C ALA A 198 -1.37 -0.87 -11.12
N LEU A 199 -1.85 -0.44 -12.29
CA LEU A 199 -1.54 0.88 -12.86
C LEU A 199 -2.08 2.01 -12.00
N TRP A 200 -3.30 1.88 -11.50
CA TRP A 200 -3.90 2.84 -10.57
C TRP A 200 -3.10 2.90 -9.26
N TRP A 201 -2.76 1.73 -8.69
CA TRP A 201 -2.00 1.64 -7.45
C TRP A 201 -0.62 2.30 -7.56
N LEU A 202 0.10 2.03 -8.65
CA LEU A 202 1.41 2.65 -8.90
C LEU A 202 1.31 4.15 -9.08
N ALA A 203 0.28 4.64 -9.78
CA ALA A 203 0.05 6.07 -9.93
C ALA A 203 -0.23 6.74 -8.58
N ARG A 204 -1.02 6.06 -7.74
CA ARG A 204 -1.35 6.54 -6.39
C ARG A 204 -0.13 6.55 -5.45
N GLU A 205 0.70 5.51 -5.49
CA GLU A 205 1.99 5.46 -4.78
C GLU A 205 2.94 6.57 -5.22
N LEU A 206 2.99 6.84 -6.53
CA LEU A 206 3.79 7.94 -7.07
C LEU A 206 3.27 9.30 -6.58
N GLU A 207 1.95 9.50 -6.47
CA GLU A 207 1.37 10.72 -5.89
C GLU A 207 1.75 10.91 -4.42
N GLU A 208 1.70 9.84 -3.61
CA GLU A 208 2.18 9.90 -2.22
C GLU A 208 3.68 10.20 -2.18
N ALA A 209 4.48 9.53 -3.00
CA ALA A 209 5.92 9.75 -3.06
C ALA A 209 6.28 11.18 -3.49
N LYS A 210 5.48 11.82 -4.36
CA LYS A 210 5.67 13.22 -4.74
C LYS A 210 5.51 14.19 -3.57
N LYS A 211 4.84 13.82 -2.47
CA LYS A 211 4.76 14.66 -1.26
C LYS A 211 6.12 14.85 -0.58
N TYR A 212 7.10 13.97 -0.86
CA TYR A 212 8.48 14.11 -0.36
C TYR A 212 9.30 15.16 -1.12
N LYS A 213 8.82 15.66 -2.28
CA LYS A 213 9.47 16.76 -2.98
C LYS A 213 9.45 18.02 -2.09
N PRO A 214 10.52 18.82 -2.11
CA PRO A 214 10.52 20.09 -1.40
C PRO A 214 9.39 20.97 -1.96
N GLN A 215 8.40 21.27 -1.12
CA GLN A 215 7.32 22.17 -1.51
C GLN A 215 7.93 23.55 -1.79
N LYS A 216 7.67 24.10 -3.00
CA LYS A 216 8.01 25.48 -3.32
C LYS A 216 7.12 26.41 -2.49
N LYS A 217 7.51 26.65 -1.23
CA LYS A 217 7.31 27.83 -0.37
C LYS A 217 7.33 27.39 1.10
N GLY A 218 8.00 28.19 1.93
CA GLY A 218 8.10 27.98 3.37
C GLY A 218 6.74 27.96 4.05
N GLY A 219 6.23 26.75 4.28
CA GLY A 219 5.04 26.48 5.06
C GLY A 219 5.04 25.00 5.38
N VAL A 220 5.23 24.68 6.65
CA VAL A 220 5.05 23.31 7.17
C VAL A 220 3.61 22.91 6.85
N ALA A 221 3.43 21.90 6.00
CA ALA A 221 2.14 21.24 5.86
C ALA A 221 1.86 20.51 7.18
N LYS A 222 0.80 20.95 7.88
CA LYS A 222 0.17 20.20 8.98
C LYS A 222 -0.53 18.97 8.44
#